data_AF-A0A392SUH0-F1
#
_entry.id   AF-A0A392SUH0-F1
#
_cell.length_a   1.000
_cell.length_b   1.000
_cell.length_c   1.000
_cell.angle_alpha   90.00
_cell.angle_beta   90.00
_cell.angle_gamma   90.00
#
_symmetry.space_group_name_H-M   'P 1'
#
loop_
_entity.id
_entity.type
_entity.pdbx_description
1 polymer ?
#
loop_
_entity_poly.entity_id
_entity_poly.type
_entity_poly.pdbx_seq_one_letter_code
_entity_poly.pdbx_strand_id
1 'polypeptide(L)' 'MRKAVEIERFKPFRVGSSGVPVSLLQYADDTLCIGEASVDNLWTLKSVLRGFELASGLK' A
#
# COMPACT_ATOMS: atom_id res chain seq x y z
N MET A 1 2.80 -3.92 1.92
CA MET A 1 1.35 -3.63 1.84
C MET A 1 0.42 -4.73 2.37
N ARG A 2 0.56 -6.00 2.00
CA ARG A 2 -0.33 -7.08 2.46
C ARG A 2 -0.58 -7.09 3.97
N LYS A 3 0.50 -7.03 4.78
CA LYS A 3 0.37 -7.01 6.25
C LYS A 3 -0.38 -5.78 6.76
N ALA A 4 -0.17 -4.61 6.15
CA ALA A 4 -0.86 -3.37 6.53
C ALA A 4 -2.38 -3.45 6.31
N VAL A 5 -2.81 -4.15 5.25
CA VAL A 5 -4.22 -4.46 5.00
C VAL A 5 -4.75 -5.46 6.03
N GLU A 6 -4.01 -6.53 6.29
CA GLU A 6 -4.39 -7.58 7.25
C GLU A 6 -4.61 -7.02 8.68
N ILE A 7 -3.81 -6.03 9.09
CA ILE A 7 -3.94 -5.37 10.40
C ILE A 7 -4.85 -4.12 10.37
N GLU A 8 -5.61 -3.94 9.29
CA GLU A 8 -6.56 -2.83 9.08
C GLU A 8 -5.95 -1.42 9.15
N ARG A 9 -4.64 -1.30 8.97
CA ARG A 9 -3.94 -0.01 8.91
C ARG A 9 -3.95 0.60 7.51
N PHE A 10 -4.30 -0.19 6.50
CA PHE A 10 -4.43 0.28 5.13
C PHE A 10 -5.71 -0.25 4.49
N LYS A 11 -6.57 0.65 4.01
CA LYS A 11 -7.81 0.32 3.30
C LYS A 11 -7.55 0.18 1.80
N PRO A 12 -7.65 -1.03 1.23
CA PRO A 12 -7.39 -1.27 -0.19
C PRO A 12 -8.48 -0.66 -1.07
N PHE A 13 -8.13 -0.36 -2.32
CA PHE A 13 -9.11 0.09 -3.31
C PHE A 13 -9.88 -1.09 -3.89
N ARG A 14 -11.22 -1.00 -3.95
CA ARG A 14 -12.06 -2.08 -4.49
C ARG A 14 -12.32 -1.88 -5.98
N VAL A 15 -11.95 -2.88 -6.78
CA VAL A 15 -12.06 -2.83 -8.25
C VAL A 15 -13.08 -3.83 -8.76
N GLY A 16 -13.83 -3.43 -9.80
CA GLY A 16 -14.79 -4.29 -10.49
C GLY A 16 -16.08 -4.52 -9.72
N SER A 17 -17.04 -5.17 -10.37
CA SER A 17 -18.37 -5.46 -9.80
C SER A 17 -18.32 -6.40 -8.59
N SER A 18 -17.30 -7.25 -8.50
CA SER A 18 -17.05 -8.14 -7.36
C SER A 18 -16.31 -7.45 -6.20
N GLY A 19 -15.89 -6.19 -6.36
CA GLY A 19 -15.26 -5.40 -5.31
C GLY A 19 -13.95 -6.00 -4.80
N VAL A 20 -13.13 -6.52 -5.72
CA VAL A 20 -11.85 -7.17 -5.40
C VAL A 20 -10.91 -6.13 -4.78
N PRO A 21 -10.39 -6.35 -3.57
CA PRO A 21 -9.51 -5.41 -2.91
C PRO A 21 -8.10 -5.47 -3.54
N VAL A 22 -7.65 -4.34 -4.07
CA VAL A 22 -6.31 -4.12 -4.62
C VAL A 22 -5.58 -3.11 -3.73
N SER A 23 -4.40 -3.50 -3.23
CA SER A 23 -3.54 -2.63 -2.41
C SER A 23 -2.15 -2.39 -2.99
N LEU A 24 -1.75 -3.23 -3.95
CA LEU A 24 -0.41 -3.22 -4.54
C LEU A 24 -0.50 -3.78 -5.96
N LEU A 25 0.04 -3.05 -6.93
CA LEU A 25 0.29 -3.54 -8.29
C LEU A 25 1.79 -3.42 -8.56
N GLN A 26 2.38 -4.44 -9.17
CA GLN A 26 3.78 -4.46 -9.57
C GLN A 26 3.85 -4.81 -11.04
N TYR A 27 4.59 -4.02 -11.81
CA TYR A 27 4.83 -4.27 -13.23
C TYR A 27 6.22 -3.76 -13.62
N ALA A 28 7.04 -4.64 -14.21
CA ALA A 28 8.43 -4.33 -14.54
C ALA A 28 9.16 -3.68 -13.34
N ASP A 29 9.56 -2.42 -13.48
CA ASP A 29 10.30 -1.65 -12.47
C ASP A 29 9.39 -0.80 -11.56
N ASP A 30 8.08 -0.74 -11.85
CA ASP A 30 7.13 0.12 -11.14
C ASP A 30 6.31 -0.65 -10.10
N THR A 31 6.13 0.00 -8.94
CA THR A 31 5.24 -0.47 -7.87
C THR A 31 4.22 0.62 -7.54
N LEU A 32 2.94 0.30 -7.71
CA LEU A 32 1.82 1.18 -7.34
C LEU A 32 1.17 0.70 -6.05
N CYS A 33 1.16 1.55 -5.02
CA CYS A 33 0.34 1.36 -3.82
C CYS A 33 -1.00 2.06 -4.01
N ILE A 34 -2.12 1.32 -3.96
CA ILE A 34 -3.45 1.84 -4.27
C ILE A 34 -4.37 1.64 -3.06
N GLY A 35 -5.06 2.69 -2.61
CA GLY A 35 -5.98 2.61 -1.49
C GLY A 35 -7.05 3.70 -1.56
N GLU A 36 -7.96 3.69 -0.59
CA GLU A 36 -8.92 4.79 -0.40
C GLU A 36 -8.19 6.12 -0.16
N ALA A 37 -8.79 7.22 -0.63
CA ALA A 37 -8.29 8.57 -0.39
C ALA A 37 -8.54 8.99 1.08
N SER A 38 -7.65 8.56 1.97
CA SER A 38 -7.72 8.86 3.41
C SER A 38 -6.35 9.26 3.96
N VAL A 39 -6.38 10.11 5.00
CA VAL A 39 -5.17 10.53 5.73
C VAL A 39 -4.50 9.32 6.41
N ASP A 40 -5.28 8.36 6.90
CA ASP A 40 -4.77 7.13 7.50
C ASP A 40 -3.95 6.30 6.50
N ASN A 41 -4.45 6.13 5.27
CA ASN A 41 -3.72 5.43 4.22
C ASN A 41 -2.43 6.15 3.84
N LEU A 42 -2.43 7.49 3.79
CA LEU A 42 -1.24 8.28 3.52
C LEU A 42 -0.16 8.08 4.59
N TRP A 43 -0.55 8.12 5.87
CA TRP A 43 0.38 7.87 6.98
C TRP A 43 0.92 6.45 6.96
N THR A 44 0.06 5.45 6.73
CA THR A 44 0.50 4.06 6.64
C THR A 44 1.45 3.85 5.45
N LEU A 45 1.18 4.45 4.29
CA LEU A 45 2.08 4.40 3.15
C LEU A 45 3.44 5.01 3.47
N LYS A 46 3.45 6.19 4.11
CA LYS A 46 4.69 6.85 4.56
C LYS A 46 5.49 5.97 5.52
N SER A 47 4.83 5.35 6.50
CA SER A 47 5.48 4.44 7.46
C SER A 47 6.07 3.20 6.77
N VAL A 48 5.36 2.61 5.82
CA VAL A 48 5.85 1.45 5.05
C VAL A 48 7.05 1.83 4.19
N LEU A 49 6.99 2.95 3.47
CA LEU A 49 8.10 3.41 2.63
C LEU A 49 9.33 3.78 3.46
N ARG A 50 9.16 4.41 4.62
CA ARG A 50 10.26 4.69 5.54
C ARG A 50 10.90 3.40 6.08
N GLY A 51 10.09 2.40 6.43
CA GLY A 51 10.61 1.09 6.83
C GLY A 51 11.37 0.40 5.70
N PHE A 52 10.87 0.49 4.47
CA PHE A 52 11.54 -0.04 3.28
C PHE A 52 12.88 0.65 3.02
N GLU A 53 12.93 1.98 3.05
CA GLU A 53 14.16 2.77 2.90
C GLU A 53 15.23 2.33 3.91
N LEU A 54 14.87 2.25 5.20
CA LEU A 54 15.77 1.81 6.27
C LEU A 54 16.27 0.36 6.09
N ALA A 55 15.40 -0.55 5.64
CA ALA A 55 15.75 -1.97 5.47
C ALA A 55 16.55 -2.25 4.19
N SER A 56 16.32 -1.46 3.13
CA SER A 56 17.01 -1.60 1.84
C SER A 56 18.34 -0.85 1.79
N GLY A 57 18.62 0.01 2.78
CA GLY A 57 19.81 0.84 2.80
C GLY A 57 19.77 2.00 1.79
N LEU A 58 18.58 2.31 1.26
CA LEU A 58 18.35 3.51 0.46
C LEU A 58 18.46 4.74 1.36
N LYS A 59 19.04 5.82 0.83
CA LYS A 59 19.20 7.11 1.50
C LYS A 59 18.31 8.17 0.87
#